data_AF-A0A7R9BUV8-F1
#
_entry.id   AF-A0A7R9BUV8-F1
#
_cell.length_a   1.000
_cell.length_b   1.000
_cell.length_c   1.000
_cell.angle_alpha   90.00
_cell.angle_beta   90.00
_cell.angle_gamma   90.00
#
_symmetry.space_group_name_H-M   'P 1'
#
loop_
_entity.id
_entity.type
_entity.pdbx_description
1 polymer ?
#
loop_
_entity_poly.entity_id
_entity_poly.type
_entity_poly.pdbx_seq_one_letter_code
_entity_poly.pdbx_strand_id
1 'polypeptide(L)'
;MVENDHYEVSGEDLAHAAQLFDQFWSAQTQKTVLGYFRQMCEKLRLRPTNFPQFFPRLKSKLKSWKAQSLWTKIEKRASHRCYAKGKACINTRVLIIGGGPCGLRTAIEAQLCGAKVVVIEKRDRFSRNNVLHLWPFVIHDLKALGAKKFYGKFCAGSIDHISE
;
A
#
# COMPACT_ATOMS: atom_id res chain seq x y z
N MET A 1 -5.92 -32.15 -6.29
CA MET A 1 -4.45 -32.06 -6.42
C MET A 1 -4.06 -30.62 -6.13
N VAL A 2 -3.63 -30.33 -4.90
CA VAL A 2 -3.11 -29.00 -4.53
C VAL A 2 -1.60 -29.13 -4.62
N GLU A 3 -1.00 -28.58 -5.68
CA GLU A 3 0.45 -28.50 -5.79
C GLU A 3 0.97 -27.63 -4.65
N ASN A 4 1.85 -28.23 -3.84
CA ASN A 4 2.63 -27.56 -2.81
C ASN A 4 3.58 -26.56 -3.46
N ASP A 5 3.18 -25.30 -3.53
CA ASP A 5 4.01 -24.17 -3.99
C ASP A 5 4.99 -23.71 -2.88
N HIS A 6 5.62 -24.66 -2.18
CA HIS A 6 6.67 -24.43 -1.18
C HIS A 6 8.06 -24.35 -1.82
N TYR A 7 8.16 -23.66 -2.95
CA TYR A 7 9.46 -23.25 -3.47
C TYR A 7 9.95 -22.07 -2.63
N GLU A 8 10.85 -22.36 -1.71
CA GLU A 8 11.50 -21.38 -0.84
C GLU A 8 12.11 -20.26 -1.70
N VAL A 9 11.88 -19.00 -1.32
CA VAL A 9 12.45 -17.85 -2.01
C VAL A 9 13.92 -17.79 -1.61
N SER A 10 14.82 -17.74 -2.59
CA SER A 10 16.27 -17.73 -2.33
C SER A 10 16.66 -16.50 -1.50
N GLY A 11 17.75 -16.60 -0.72
CA GLY A 11 18.28 -15.46 0.03
C GLY A 11 18.64 -14.27 -0.86
N GLU A 12 19.10 -14.54 -2.08
CA GLU A 12 19.40 -13.53 -3.10
C GLU A 12 18.12 -12.80 -3.56
N ASP A 13 17.04 -13.53 -3.85
CA ASP A 13 15.76 -12.92 -4.24
C ASP A 13 15.15 -12.09 -3.09
N LEU A 14 15.33 -12.51 -1.84
CA LEU A 14 14.92 -11.73 -0.67
C LEU A 14 15.72 -10.42 -0.54
N ALA A 15 17.04 -10.47 -0.77
CA ALA A 15 17.89 -9.28 -0.75
C ALA A 15 17.53 -8.32 -1.89
N HIS A 16 17.33 -8.82 -3.10
CA HIS A 16 16.87 -8.01 -4.23
C HIS A 16 15.48 -7.41 -3.98
N ALA A 17 14.55 -8.16 -3.39
CA ALA A 17 13.23 -7.62 -3.03
C ALA A 17 13.33 -6.48 -2.00
N ALA A 18 14.28 -6.53 -1.07
CA ALA A 18 14.51 -5.45 -0.12
C ALA A 18 15.05 -4.17 -0.82
N GLN A 19 15.96 -4.32 -1.78
CA GLN A 19 16.45 -3.19 -2.60
C GLN A 19 15.32 -2.58 -3.46
N LEU A 20 14.48 -3.43 -4.07
CA LEU A 20 13.30 -2.99 -4.80
C LEU A 20 12.30 -2.25 -3.90
N PHE A 21 12.15 -2.68 -2.63
CA PHE A 21 11.35 -1.95 -1.66
C PHE A 21 11.90 -0.55 -1.37
N ASP A 22 13.22 -0.38 -1.32
CA ASP A 22 13.85 0.93 -1.15
C ASP A 22 13.62 1.85 -2.35
N GLN A 23 13.66 1.30 -3.57
CA GLN A 23 13.33 2.03 -4.80
C GLN A 23 11.84 2.39 -4.85
N PHE A 24 10.95 1.44 -4.52
CA PHE A 24 9.52 1.66 -4.38
C PHE A 24 9.21 2.79 -3.39
N TRP A 25 9.88 2.79 -2.24
CA TRP A 25 9.69 3.78 -1.18
C TRP A 25 9.99 5.21 -1.64
N SER A 26 11.01 5.37 -2.47
CA SER A 26 11.50 6.69 -2.91
C SER A 26 10.94 7.11 -4.27
N ALA A 27 10.22 6.23 -4.96
CA ALA A 27 9.69 6.47 -6.30
C ALA A 27 8.69 7.65 -6.31
N GLN A 28 8.83 8.53 -7.31
CA GLN A 28 8.06 9.78 -7.42
C GLN A 28 7.04 9.76 -8.58
N THR A 29 6.92 8.65 -9.32
CA THR A 29 5.98 8.54 -10.44
C THR A 29 5.12 7.29 -10.30
N GLN A 30 3.87 7.37 -10.75
CA GLN A 30 2.96 6.21 -10.77
C GLN A 30 3.59 5.01 -11.49
N LYS A 31 4.24 5.23 -12.64
CA LYS A 31 4.89 4.18 -13.43
C LYS A 31 5.98 3.47 -12.65
N THR A 32 6.87 4.20 -11.98
CA THR A 32 7.98 3.60 -11.21
C THR A 32 7.48 2.93 -9.93
N VAL A 33 6.54 3.53 -9.21
CA VAL A 33 5.89 2.91 -8.04
C VAL A 33 5.28 1.55 -8.40
N LEU A 34 4.49 1.49 -9.47
CA LEU A 34 3.88 0.24 -9.94
C LEU A 34 4.94 -0.76 -10.45
N GLY A 35 5.96 -0.27 -11.16
CA GLY A 35 7.04 -1.10 -11.70
C GLY A 35 7.85 -1.80 -10.61
N TYR A 36 8.32 -1.07 -9.61
CA TYR A 36 9.08 -1.64 -8.49
C TYR A 36 8.23 -2.58 -7.64
N PHE A 37 6.96 -2.24 -7.40
CA PHE A 37 6.05 -3.12 -6.66
C PHE A 37 5.83 -4.46 -7.36
N ARG A 38 5.65 -4.47 -8.70
CA ARG A 38 5.49 -5.70 -9.50
C ARG A 38 6.74 -6.57 -9.46
N GLN A 39 7.91 -5.98 -9.74
CA GLN A 39 9.20 -6.69 -9.67
C GLN A 39 9.45 -7.28 -8.28
N MET A 40 9.13 -6.51 -7.23
CA MET A 40 9.23 -6.98 -5.85
C MET A 40 8.32 -8.18 -5.60
N CYS A 41 7.06 -8.14 -6.06
CA CYS A 41 6.14 -9.27 -5.95
C CYS A 41 6.63 -10.51 -6.71
N GLU A 42 7.20 -10.33 -7.90
CA GLU A 42 7.79 -11.41 -8.70
C GLU A 42 8.95 -12.09 -7.96
N LYS A 43 9.90 -11.30 -7.43
CA LYS A 43 11.01 -11.80 -6.62
C LYS A 43 10.56 -12.54 -5.37
N LEU A 44 9.51 -12.04 -4.73
CA LEU A 44 8.93 -12.68 -3.56
C LEU A 44 8.00 -13.85 -3.90
N ARG A 45 7.75 -14.14 -5.17
CA ARG A 45 6.76 -15.13 -5.65
C ARG A 45 5.40 -14.91 -4.99
N LEU A 46 4.97 -13.66 -4.94
CA LEU A 46 3.68 -13.26 -4.38
C LEU A 46 2.78 -12.75 -5.50
N ARG A 47 1.51 -13.19 -5.48
CA ARG A 47 0.47 -12.60 -6.30
C ARG A 47 -0.35 -11.64 -5.44
N PRO A 48 -0.45 -10.35 -5.80
CA PRO A 48 -1.35 -9.42 -5.11
C PRO A 48 -2.80 -9.90 -5.18
N THR A 49 -3.44 -10.03 -4.02
CA THR A 49 -4.86 -10.41 -3.89
C THR A 49 -5.57 -9.44 -2.93
N ASN A 50 -6.46 -9.92 -2.06
CA ASN A 50 -7.01 -9.10 -1.00
C ASN A 50 -6.00 -8.97 0.16
N PHE A 51 -6.11 -7.86 0.88
CA PHE A 51 -5.19 -7.49 1.94
C PHE A 51 -5.01 -8.59 3.01
N PRO A 52 -6.06 -9.25 3.54
CA PRO A 52 -5.88 -10.27 4.59
C PRO A 52 -5.06 -11.49 4.18
N GLN A 53 -5.01 -11.82 2.88
CA GLN A 53 -4.22 -12.94 2.36
C GLN A 53 -2.82 -12.50 1.90
N PHE A 54 -2.74 -11.36 1.22
CA PHE A 54 -1.50 -10.88 0.63
C PHE A 54 -0.55 -10.28 1.67
N PHE A 55 -1.06 -9.39 2.53
CA PHE A 55 -0.22 -8.59 3.43
C PHE A 55 0.60 -9.42 4.44
N PRO A 56 0.04 -10.46 5.11
CA PRO A 56 0.83 -11.29 6.03
C PRO A 56 2.02 -11.97 5.35
N ARG A 57 1.85 -12.41 4.10
CA ARG A 57 2.91 -13.05 3.30
C ARG A 57 3.97 -12.05 2.82
N LEU A 58 3.56 -10.85 2.45
CA LEU A 58 4.49 -9.76 2.12
C LEU A 58 5.35 -9.40 3.33
N LYS A 59 4.70 -9.17 4.48
CA LYS A 59 5.35 -8.82 5.74
C LYS A 59 6.35 -9.90 6.20
N SER A 60 5.99 -11.18 6.09
CA SER A 60 6.87 -12.26 6.53
C SER A 60 8.15 -12.37 5.70
N LYS A 61 8.13 -11.94 4.43
CA LYS A 61 9.29 -11.96 3.54
C LYS A 61 10.10 -10.66 3.56
N LEU A 62 9.46 -9.49 3.67
CA LEU A 62 10.14 -8.18 3.73
C LEU A 62 10.36 -7.71 5.16
N LYS A 63 11.56 -8.01 5.70
CA LYS A 63 11.93 -7.74 7.09
C LYS A 63 12.88 -6.56 7.30
N SER A 64 13.16 -5.74 6.29
CA SER A 64 14.03 -4.56 6.47
C SER A 64 13.43 -3.59 7.51
N TRP A 65 14.28 -2.89 8.25
CA TRP A 65 13.86 -1.93 9.29
C TRP A 65 12.90 -0.87 8.74
N LYS A 66 13.12 -0.44 7.50
CA LYS A 66 12.30 0.54 6.80
C LYS A 66 10.89 -0.01 6.56
N ALA A 67 10.80 -1.24 6.05
CA ALA A 67 9.55 -1.94 5.81
C ALA A 67 8.78 -2.20 7.12
N GLN A 68 9.47 -2.70 8.15
CA GLN A 68 8.88 -2.92 9.47
C GLN A 68 8.22 -1.65 10.04
N SER A 69 8.87 -0.49 9.87
CA SER A 69 8.31 0.78 10.36
C SER A 69 7.00 1.19 9.66
N LEU A 70 6.78 0.73 8.42
CA LEU A 70 5.54 0.91 7.68
C LEU A 70 4.50 -0.15 8.06
N TRP A 71 4.93 -1.41 8.20
CA TRP A 71 4.06 -2.52 8.59
C TRP A 71 3.34 -2.25 9.90
N THR A 72 4.05 -1.74 10.92
CA THR A 72 3.45 -1.38 12.22
C THR A 72 2.28 -0.39 12.07
N LYS A 73 2.37 0.57 11.15
CA LYS A 73 1.30 1.55 10.89
C LYS A 73 0.10 0.91 10.22
N ILE A 74 0.35 0.12 9.18
CA ILE A 74 -0.70 -0.59 8.43
C ILE A 74 -1.44 -1.58 9.34
N GLU A 75 -0.72 -2.35 10.15
CA GLU A 75 -1.30 -3.30 11.11
C GLU A 75 -2.12 -2.61 12.18
N LYS A 76 -1.64 -1.49 12.72
CA LYS A 76 -2.39 -0.69 13.68
C LYS A 76 -3.73 -0.24 13.10
N ARG A 77 -3.77 0.18 11.83
CA ARG A 77 -5.03 0.53 11.16
C ARG A 77 -5.90 -0.71 10.95
N ALA A 78 -5.33 -1.79 10.41
CA ALA A 78 -6.07 -3.02 10.11
C ALA A 78 -6.66 -3.73 11.34
N SER A 79 -6.13 -3.47 12.54
CA SER A 79 -6.65 -4.03 13.79
C SER A 79 -7.89 -3.31 14.36
N HIS A 80 -8.33 -2.21 13.74
CA HIS A 80 -9.57 -1.53 14.15
C HIS A 80 -10.76 -2.48 14.07
N ARG A 81 -11.65 -2.42 15.08
CA ARG A 81 -12.79 -3.34 15.22
C ARG A 81 -13.74 -3.32 14.03
N CYS A 82 -13.91 -2.17 13.38
CA CYS A 82 -14.79 -2.00 12.21
C CYS A 82 -14.40 -2.90 11.03
N TYR A 83 -13.13 -3.30 10.91
CA TYR A 83 -12.68 -4.18 9.83
C TYR A 83 -12.92 -5.66 10.12
N ALA A 84 -13.32 -6.03 11.34
CA ALA A 84 -13.54 -7.41 11.78
C ALA A 84 -12.37 -8.34 11.43
N LYS A 85 -11.12 -7.88 11.61
CA LYS A 85 -9.88 -8.58 11.19
C LYS A 85 -9.86 -8.94 9.69
N GLY A 86 -10.36 -8.03 8.85
CA GLY A 86 -10.45 -8.23 7.40
C GLY A 86 -11.55 -9.20 6.97
N LYS A 87 -12.57 -9.44 7.81
CA LYS A 87 -13.68 -10.35 7.50
C LYS A 87 -14.99 -9.63 7.19
N ALA A 88 -15.07 -8.31 7.40
CA ALA A 88 -16.29 -7.53 7.21
C ALA A 88 -16.86 -7.64 5.78
N CYS A 89 -15.99 -7.75 4.77
CA CYS A 89 -16.38 -7.76 3.35
C CYS A 89 -15.66 -8.85 2.52
N ILE A 90 -15.28 -9.98 3.11
CA ILE A 90 -14.39 -10.98 2.46
C ILE A 90 -14.90 -11.53 1.10
N ASN A 91 -16.21 -11.64 0.92
CA ASN A 91 -16.83 -12.13 -0.32
C ASN A 91 -17.32 -11.00 -1.24
N THR A 92 -17.00 -9.75 -0.91
CA THR A 92 -17.39 -8.58 -1.70
C THR A 92 -16.34 -8.28 -2.77
N ARG A 93 -16.80 -7.97 -3.98
CA ARG A 93 -15.96 -7.49 -5.08
C ARG A 93 -16.30 -6.02 -5.33
N VAL A 94 -15.29 -5.17 -5.37
CA VAL A 94 -15.45 -3.71 -5.53
C VAL A 94 -14.66 -3.26 -6.75
N LEU A 95 -15.33 -2.60 -7.68
CA LEU A 95 -14.70 -1.87 -8.78
C LEU A 95 -14.73 -0.38 -8.46
N ILE A 96 -13.57 0.27 -8.45
CA ILE A 96 -13.42 1.70 -8.24
C ILE A 96 -13.00 2.34 -9.55
N ILE A 97 -13.74 3.36 -9.96
CA ILE A 97 -13.49 4.11 -11.19
C ILE A 97 -12.86 5.46 -10.80
N GLY A 98 -11.57 5.61 -11.06
CA GLY A 98 -10.77 6.79 -10.74
C GLY A 98 -9.70 6.53 -9.67
N GLY A 99 -8.45 6.77 -10.03
CA GLY A 99 -7.26 6.64 -9.19
C GLY A 99 -6.85 7.95 -8.49
N GLY A 100 -7.77 8.90 -8.32
CA GLY A 100 -7.54 10.11 -7.54
C GLY A 100 -7.52 9.87 -6.03
N PRO A 101 -7.23 10.89 -5.20
CA PRO A 101 -7.07 10.75 -3.75
C PRO A 101 -8.24 10.02 -3.07
N CYS A 102 -9.48 10.43 -3.36
CA CYS A 102 -10.67 9.81 -2.78
C CYS A 102 -10.85 8.35 -3.23
N GLY A 103 -10.65 8.05 -4.52
CA GLY A 103 -10.78 6.69 -5.06
C GLY A 103 -9.75 5.73 -4.46
N LEU A 104 -8.49 6.15 -4.38
CA LEU A 104 -7.43 5.37 -3.72
C LEU A 104 -7.70 5.21 -2.22
N ARG A 105 -8.21 6.25 -1.55
CA ARG A 105 -8.55 6.17 -0.13
C ARG A 105 -9.68 5.18 0.14
N THR A 106 -10.72 5.17 -0.70
CA THR A 106 -11.80 4.19 -0.66
C THR A 106 -11.28 2.77 -0.94
N ALA A 107 -10.34 2.62 -1.87
CA ALA A 107 -9.72 1.33 -2.17
C ALA A 107 -9.00 0.75 -0.93
N ILE A 108 -8.29 1.60 -0.18
CA ILE A 108 -7.63 1.21 1.07
C ILE A 108 -8.65 0.72 2.10
N GLU A 109 -9.73 1.45 2.34
CA GLU A 109 -10.77 1.01 3.30
C GLU A 109 -11.40 -0.33 2.89
N ALA A 110 -11.78 -0.46 1.61
CA ALA A 110 -12.41 -1.69 1.12
C ALA A 110 -11.47 -2.90 1.23
N GLN A 111 -10.17 -2.72 0.97
CA GLN A 111 -9.15 -3.75 1.18
C GLN A 111 -9.00 -4.12 2.67
N LEU A 112 -9.00 -3.14 3.57
CA LEU A 112 -8.93 -3.38 5.02
C LEU A 112 -10.17 -4.15 5.53
N CYS A 113 -11.35 -3.93 4.96
CA CYS A 113 -12.54 -4.73 5.22
C CYS A 113 -12.45 -6.17 4.67
N GLY A 114 -11.46 -6.48 3.83
CA GLY A 114 -11.22 -7.80 3.24
C GLY A 114 -11.76 -8.01 1.83
N ALA A 115 -12.37 -6.97 1.22
CA ALA A 115 -12.93 -7.07 -0.11
C ALA A 115 -11.86 -7.28 -1.18
N LYS A 116 -12.26 -7.89 -2.31
CA LYS A 116 -11.45 -7.92 -3.52
C LYS A 116 -11.68 -6.63 -4.29
N VAL A 117 -10.68 -5.75 -4.31
CA VAL A 117 -10.79 -4.42 -4.93
C VAL A 117 -10.00 -4.35 -6.24
N VAL A 118 -10.63 -3.78 -7.27
CA VAL A 118 -9.99 -3.40 -8.53
C VAL A 118 -10.18 -1.90 -8.71
N VAL A 119 -9.10 -1.19 -9.05
CA VAL A 119 -9.15 0.24 -9.38
C VAL A 119 -8.81 0.40 -10.86
N ILE A 120 -9.65 1.12 -11.60
CA ILE A 120 -9.37 1.54 -12.98
C ILE A 120 -9.14 3.04 -13.00
N GLU A 121 -8.07 3.48 -13.66
CA GLU A 121 -7.74 4.88 -13.86
C GLU A 121 -7.42 5.09 -15.34
N LYS A 122 -7.97 6.18 -15.90
CA LYS A 122 -7.81 6.53 -17.31
C LYS A 122 -6.37 6.96 -17.63
N ARG A 123 -5.73 7.68 -16.70
CA ARG A 123 -4.39 8.24 -16.86
C ARG A 123 -3.31 7.26 -16.39
N ASP A 124 -2.12 7.40 -16.97
CA ASP A 124 -0.93 6.63 -16.61
C ASP A 124 0.01 7.37 -15.65
N ARG A 125 -0.35 8.62 -15.29
CA ARG A 125 0.43 9.51 -14.44
C ARG A 125 -0.43 10.45 -13.61
N PHE A 126 0.08 10.78 -12.42
CA PHE A 126 -0.35 11.94 -11.65
C PHE A 126 0.47 13.15 -12.12
N SER A 127 -0.21 14.25 -12.43
CA SER A 127 0.41 15.43 -13.08
C SER A 127 -0.13 16.76 -12.59
N ARG A 128 -1.07 16.74 -11.63
CA ARG A 128 -1.61 17.97 -11.07
C ARG A 128 -0.59 18.51 -10.06
N ASN A 129 -0.47 19.82 -10.05
CA ASN A 129 0.39 20.53 -9.09
C ASN A 129 -0.44 21.42 -8.16
N ASN A 130 -1.77 21.34 -8.28
CA ASN A 130 -2.71 22.06 -7.44
C ASN A 130 -2.52 21.60 -6.00
N VAL A 131 -2.60 22.56 -5.08
CA VAL A 131 -2.39 22.32 -3.66
C VAL A 131 -3.75 22.26 -2.97
N LEU A 132 -3.98 21.20 -2.22
CA LEU A 132 -5.18 20.98 -1.42
C LEU A 132 -4.89 21.30 0.04
N HIS A 133 -5.77 22.09 0.65
CA HIS A 133 -5.80 22.25 2.10
C HIS A 133 -6.31 20.96 2.77
N LEU A 134 -5.69 20.58 3.89
CA LEU A 134 -5.98 19.36 4.63
C LEU A 134 -6.50 19.71 6.02
N TRP A 135 -7.71 19.28 6.31
CA TRP A 135 -8.25 19.40 7.67
C TRP A 135 -7.46 18.53 8.65
N PRO A 136 -7.42 18.88 9.95
CA PRO A 136 -6.63 18.15 10.95
C PRO A 136 -6.88 16.64 10.97
N PHE A 137 -8.13 16.20 10.79
CA PHE A 137 -8.47 14.78 10.79
C PHE A 137 -7.89 14.03 9.57
N VAL A 138 -7.79 14.70 8.42
CA VAL A 138 -7.20 14.14 7.19
C VAL A 138 -5.70 13.99 7.37
N ILE A 139 -5.05 15.00 7.95
CA ILE A 139 -3.62 14.93 8.30
C ILE A 139 -3.36 13.74 9.23
N HIS A 140 -4.19 13.56 10.26
CA HIS A 140 -4.08 12.45 11.19
C HIS A 140 -4.26 11.10 10.48
N ASP A 141 -5.27 10.95 9.62
CA ASP A 141 -5.52 9.71 8.86
C ASP A 141 -4.33 9.36 7.95
N LEU A 142 -3.81 10.33 7.18
CA LEU A 142 -2.65 10.13 6.31
C LEU A 142 -1.38 9.82 7.11
N LYS A 143 -1.13 10.49 8.26
CA LYS A 143 -0.02 10.14 9.16
C LYS A 143 -0.15 8.74 9.73
N ALA A 144 -1.36 8.29 10.05
CA ALA A 144 -1.64 6.96 10.55
C ALA A 144 -1.36 5.88 9.47
N LEU A 145 -1.66 6.17 8.20
CA LEU A 145 -1.33 5.32 7.05
C LEU A 145 0.14 5.37 6.62
N GLY A 146 0.94 6.27 7.20
CA GLY A 146 2.37 6.36 6.94
C GLY A 146 2.78 7.38 5.89
N ALA A 147 1.96 8.37 5.56
CA ALA A 147 2.30 9.40 4.57
C ALA A 147 3.69 10.04 4.79
N LYS A 148 4.08 10.33 6.04
CA LYS A 148 5.41 10.90 6.37
C LYS A 148 6.59 9.99 6.01
N LYS A 149 6.35 8.68 5.83
CA LYS A 149 7.36 7.71 5.40
C LYS A 149 7.66 7.85 3.90
N PHE A 150 6.61 7.99 3.08
CA PHE A 150 6.73 8.15 1.63
C PHE A 150 7.00 9.59 1.20
N TYR A 151 6.50 10.56 1.96
CA TYR A 151 6.68 11.98 1.70
C TYR A 151 7.22 12.66 2.97
N GLY A 152 8.54 12.77 3.07
CA GLY A 152 9.21 13.29 4.28
C GLY A 152 8.82 14.73 4.65
N LYS A 153 8.38 15.52 3.66
CA LYS A 153 7.87 16.89 3.83
C LYS A 153 6.41 16.95 4.29
N PHE A 154 5.73 15.80 4.41
CA PHE A 154 4.31 15.75 4.78
C PHE A 154 4.05 16.41 6.12
N CYS A 155 3.35 17.55 6.09
CA CYS A 155 2.99 18.35 7.24
C CYS A 155 4.16 18.59 8.22
N ALA A 156 5.32 19.00 7.69
CA ALA A 156 6.44 19.48 8.48
C ALA A 156 6.14 20.90 9.00
N GLY A 157 6.30 21.15 10.29
CA GLY A 157 5.93 22.43 10.91
C GLY A 157 4.41 22.68 10.89
N SER A 158 4.01 23.87 10.47
CA SER A 158 2.61 24.31 10.32
C SER A 158 2.01 23.99 8.94
N ILE A 159 2.68 23.21 8.10
CA ILE A 159 2.19 22.85 6.76
C ILE A 159 0.95 21.95 6.87
N ASP A 160 -0.15 22.42 6.31
CA ASP A 160 -1.47 21.79 6.32
C ASP A 160 -1.99 21.51 4.91
N HIS A 161 -1.10 21.41 3.92
CA HIS A 161 -1.46 21.23 2.51
C HIS A 161 -0.60 20.20 1.77
N ILE A 162 -1.10 19.65 0.66
CA ILE A 162 -0.40 18.69 -0.22
C ILE A 162 -0.78 18.90 -1.69
N SER A 163 0.14 18.62 -2.62
CA SER A 163 -0.16 18.58 -4.05
C SER A 163 -1.00 17.35 -4.43
N GLU A 164 -1.96 17.52 -5.35
CA GLU A 164 -2.89 16.47 -5.81
C GLU A 164 -2.34 15.53 -6.90
#